data_AF-A0A5M9TYJ1-F1
#
_entry.id   AF-A0A5M9TYJ1-F1
#
_cell.length_a   1.000
_cell.length_b   1.000
_cell.length_c   1.000
_cell.angle_alpha   90.00
_cell.angle_beta   90.00
_cell.angle_gamma   90.00
#
_symmetry.space_group_name_H-M   'P 1'
#
loop_
_entity.id
_entity.type
_entity.pdbx_description
1 polymer ?
#
loop_
_entity_poly.entity_id
_entity_poly.type
_entity_poly.pdbx_seq_one_letter_code
_entity_poly.pdbx_strand_id
1 'polypeptide(L)'
;MNTVQIKIVANYKAKGGVWFHAGEKYNARRLTIGVLDLTTPFQLIDGNRSGHEIPYKNAIVLKEVKTYSQKQYDEILAQRDEALGQRDRALSDLTKHGQTIVELHNDKLALLNTVERAVTHNEIQTLPREVVQALESFKRNGDDLDTVMRWMISPYQCDDIWRDEINTLRRFSIENGRKLINGMINGYVVEPQLEDPSGIAETVLEWWKEHDIDAKESDLEKLVDRLRGRIAERHTTVQ
;
A
#
# COMPACT_ATOMS: atom_id res chain seq x y z
N MET A 1 29.34 50.79 -22.53
CA MET A 1 30.66 50.13 -22.56
C MET A 1 30.79 49.30 -21.30
N ASN A 2 31.04 47.99 -21.39
CA ASN A 2 31.11 47.12 -20.21
C ASN A 2 32.51 47.19 -19.58
N THR A 3 32.60 47.92 -18.48
CA THR A 3 33.79 47.96 -17.61
C THR A 3 33.74 46.80 -16.64
N VAL A 4 34.85 46.09 -16.49
CA VAL A 4 34.99 44.93 -15.61
C VAL A 4 36.28 45.05 -14.80
N GLN A 5 36.26 44.55 -13.57
CA GLN A 5 37.49 44.37 -12.80
C GLN A 5 38.12 43.03 -13.17
N ILE A 6 39.38 43.05 -13.56
CA ILE A 6 40.14 41.85 -13.89
C ILE A 6 41.30 41.65 -12.91
N LYS A 7 41.68 40.39 -12.71
CA LYS A 7 42.87 40.00 -11.96
C LYS A 7 43.82 39.25 -12.88
N ILE A 8 45.10 39.62 -12.88
CA ILE A 8 46.14 38.92 -13.64
C ILE A 8 46.40 37.54 -13.01
N VAL A 9 46.37 36.48 -13.81
CA VAL A 9 46.63 35.11 -13.34
C VAL A 9 48.06 34.64 -13.54
N ALA A 10 48.80 35.23 -14.50
CA ALA A 10 50.17 34.86 -14.80
C ALA A 10 51.02 36.09 -15.13
N ASN A 11 52.28 36.08 -14.69
CA ASN A 11 53.25 37.12 -15.04
C ASN A 11 53.44 37.15 -16.56
N TYR A 12 53.35 38.33 -17.17
CA TYR A 12 53.64 38.46 -18.60
C TYR A 12 54.11 39.87 -18.96
N LYS A 13 54.78 39.97 -20.11
CA LYS A 13 55.30 41.22 -20.65
C LYS A 13 54.45 41.65 -21.85
N ALA A 14 53.88 42.85 -21.79
CA ALA A 14 53.07 43.40 -22.87
C ALA A 14 53.93 43.98 -23.99
N LYS A 15 53.31 44.19 -25.17
CA LYS A 15 53.92 44.93 -26.28
C LYS A 15 54.21 46.36 -25.79
N GLY A 16 55.47 46.79 -25.82
CA GLY A 16 55.93 48.04 -25.19
C GLY A 16 56.80 47.86 -23.95
N GLY A 17 57.02 46.62 -23.50
CA GLY A 17 58.02 46.31 -22.47
C GLY A 17 57.52 46.34 -21.03
N VAL A 18 56.26 46.72 -20.81
CA VAL A 18 55.62 46.77 -19.49
C VAL A 18 55.37 45.37 -18.95
N TRP A 19 55.74 45.14 -17.69
CA TRP A 19 55.47 43.90 -16.97
C TRP A 19 54.17 43.98 -16.18
N PHE A 20 53.39 42.91 -16.27
CA PHE A 20 52.21 42.67 -15.45
C PHE A 20 52.48 41.47 -14.56
N HIS A 21 52.15 41.60 -13.28
CA HIS A 21 52.40 40.58 -12.27
C HIS A 21 51.10 39.85 -11.89
N ALA A 22 51.21 38.54 -11.70
CA ALA A 22 50.13 37.72 -11.19
C ALA A 22 49.64 38.26 -9.85
N GLY A 23 48.32 38.40 -9.70
CA GLY A 23 47.69 38.98 -8.52
C GLY A 23 47.28 40.44 -8.66
N GLU A 24 47.89 41.20 -9.57
CA GLU A 24 47.51 42.61 -9.81
C GLU A 24 46.07 42.70 -10.31
N LYS A 25 45.34 43.73 -9.85
CA LYS A 25 43.94 44.00 -10.22
C LYS A 25 43.86 45.28 -11.02
N TYR A 26 43.04 45.26 -12.07
CA TYR A 26 42.85 46.43 -12.93
C TYR A 26 41.40 46.58 -13.36
N ASN A 27 41.01 47.83 -13.62
CA ASN A 27 39.79 48.14 -14.32
C ASN A 27 40.07 48.09 -15.83
N ALA A 28 39.29 47.27 -16.53
CA ALA A 28 39.42 47.09 -17.96
C ALA A 28 38.06 47.14 -18.65
N ARG A 29 38.06 47.45 -19.93
CA ARG A 29 36.89 47.27 -20.80
C ARG A 29 37.13 46.08 -21.71
N ARG A 30 36.06 45.34 -22.00
CA ARG A 30 36.07 44.31 -23.04
C ARG A 30 35.62 44.95 -24.35
N LEU A 31 36.41 44.77 -25.41
CA LEU A 31 36.12 45.35 -26.73
C LEU A 31 35.07 44.55 -27.53
N THR A 32 34.70 43.36 -27.05
CA THR A 32 33.73 42.48 -27.73
C THR A 32 32.33 42.50 -27.14
N ILE A 33 31.38 42.22 -28.04
CA ILE A 33 29.92 42.24 -27.81
C ILE A 33 29.39 40.86 -27.36
N GLY A 34 30.19 39.78 -27.47
CA GLY A 34 29.78 38.40 -27.18
C GLY A 34 30.12 37.90 -25.77
N VAL A 35 29.21 37.13 -25.16
CA VAL A 35 29.33 36.58 -23.79
C VAL A 35 30.47 35.55 -23.66
N LEU A 36 30.78 34.80 -24.73
CA LEU A 36 31.72 33.66 -24.74
C LEU A 36 33.04 33.91 -25.49
N ASP A 37 33.42 35.16 -25.71
CA ASP A 37 34.63 35.46 -26.47
C ASP A 37 35.92 35.28 -25.66
N LEU A 38 36.56 34.12 -25.80
CA LEU A 38 37.81 33.78 -25.12
C LEU A 38 39.07 34.33 -25.81
N THR A 39 38.90 35.16 -26.86
CA THR A 39 39.99 35.57 -27.74
C THR A 39 40.33 37.05 -27.62
N THR A 40 39.34 37.92 -27.42
CA THR A 40 39.59 39.36 -27.37
C THR A 40 40.28 39.79 -26.07
N PRO A 41 41.35 40.58 -26.15
CA PRO A 41 42.04 41.10 -24.98
C PRO A 41 41.17 42.11 -24.21
N PHE A 42 41.45 42.24 -22.92
CA PHE A 42 40.93 43.31 -22.08
C PHE A 42 41.77 44.57 -22.29
N GLN A 43 41.14 45.72 -22.50
CA GLN A 43 41.86 46.99 -22.58
C GLN A 43 41.77 47.72 -21.24
N LEU A 44 42.91 48.04 -20.65
CA LEU A 44 42.96 48.84 -19.42
C LEU A 44 42.38 50.23 -19.67
N ILE A 45 41.50 50.67 -18.78
CA ILE A 45 40.83 51.99 -18.90
C ILE A 45 41.35 53.02 -17.90
N ASP A 46 42.12 52.59 -16.90
CA ASP A 46 42.47 53.44 -15.76
C ASP A 46 43.96 53.31 -15.38
N GLY A 47 44.50 54.39 -14.81
CA GLY A 47 45.89 54.51 -14.33
C GLY A 47 46.98 54.66 -15.39
N ASN A 48 48.24 54.64 -14.94
CA ASN A 48 49.44 54.82 -15.80
C ASN A 48 49.64 53.73 -16.87
N ARG A 49 48.86 52.64 -16.80
CA ARG A 49 48.87 51.53 -17.76
C ARG A 49 47.63 51.53 -18.67
N SER A 50 46.81 52.59 -18.62
CA SER A 50 45.64 52.75 -19.49
C SER A 50 46.02 52.61 -20.97
N GLY A 51 45.12 52.01 -21.76
CA GLY A 51 45.33 51.71 -23.17
C GLY A 51 46.05 50.38 -23.45
N HIS A 52 46.74 49.76 -22.49
CA HIS A 52 47.38 48.46 -22.69
C HIS A 52 46.35 47.33 -22.81
N GLU A 53 46.66 46.37 -23.69
CA GLU A 53 45.85 45.18 -23.93
C GLU A 53 46.38 43.98 -23.15
N ILE A 54 45.50 43.37 -22.36
CA ILE A 54 45.76 42.20 -21.56
C ILE A 54 45.10 40.99 -22.25
N PRO A 55 45.87 40.00 -22.72
CA PRO A 55 45.30 38.80 -23.31
C PRO A 55 44.36 38.09 -22.35
N TYR A 56 43.23 37.59 -22.86
CA TYR A 56 42.21 36.90 -22.06
C TYR A 56 42.81 35.77 -21.20
N LYS A 57 43.71 34.96 -21.78
CA LYS A 57 44.41 33.86 -21.08
C LYS A 57 45.22 34.27 -19.84
N ASN A 58 45.56 35.55 -19.71
CA ASN A 58 46.38 36.07 -18.62
C ASN A 58 45.55 36.82 -17.56
N ALA A 59 44.22 36.87 -17.70
CA ALA A 59 43.35 37.57 -16.76
C ALA A 59 42.03 36.83 -16.52
N ILE A 60 41.50 36.97 -15.31
CA ILE A 60 40.16 36.51 -14.95
C ILE A 60 39.29 37.71 -14.57
N VAL A 61 38.02 37.68 -14.98
CA VAL A 61 37.03 38.68 -14.56
C VAL A 61 36.60 38.38 -13.13
N LEU A 62 36.78 39.35 -12.24
CA LEU A 62 36.25 39.27 -10.89
C LEU A 62 34.76 39.62 -10.96
N LYS A 63 33.91 38.67 -10.60
CA LYS A 63 32.49 38.96 -10.37
C LYS A 63 32.40 39.85 -9.13
N GLU A 64 31.69 40.97 -9.24
CA GLU A 64 31.35 41.77 -8.06
C GLU A 64 30.62 40.87 -7.07
N VAL A 65 31.19 40.70 -5.88
CA VAL A 65 30.52 40.01 -4.79
C VAL A 65 29.38 40.92 -4.36
N LYS A 66 28.14 40.55 -4.69
CA LYS A 66 26.96 41.26 -4.18
C LYS A 66 27.01 41.21 -2.66
N THR A 67 27.30 42.32 -2.02
CA THR A 67 27.09 42.50 -0.58
C THR A 67 25.61 42.86 -0.39
N TYR A 68 24.90 42.04 0.39
CA TYR A 68 23.50 42.31 0.70
C TYR A 68 23.39 43.62 1.49
N SER A 69 22.37 44.42 1.19
CA SER A 69 22.04 45.56 2.05
C SER A 69 21.45 45.06 3.37
N GLN A 70 21.52 45.85 4.44
CA GLN A 70 20.95 45.49 5.74
C GLN A 70 19.46 45.10 5.62
N LYS A 71 18.71 45.83 4.80
CA LYS A 71 17.30 45.54 4.52
C LYS A 71 17.08 44.15 3.91
N GLN A 72 17.93 43.75 2.95
CA GLN A 72 17.86 42.41 2.35
C GLN A 72 18.21 41.32 3.37
N TYR A 73 19.12 41.62 4.29
CA TYR A 73 19.47 40.68 5.36
C TYR A 73 18.32 40.47 6.33
N ASP A 74 17.66 41.55 6.74
CA ASP A 74 16.50 41.49 7.65
C ASP A 74 15.31 40.76 6.98
N GLU A 75 15.09 40.97 5.68
CA GLU A 75 14.08 40.22 4.90
C GLU A 75 14.37 38.71 4.86
N ILE A 76 15.64 38.32 4.66
CA ILE A 76 16.04 36.90 4.67
C ILE A 76 15.85 36.27 6.05
N LEU A 77 16.15 37.02 7.12
CA LEU A 77 15.92 36.55 8.49
C LEU A 77 14.43 36.34 8.77
N ALA A 78 13.58 37.28 8.36
CA ALA A 78 12.13 37.14 8.53
C ALA A 78 11.59 35.90 7.78
N GLN A 79 12.03 35.67 6.54
CA GLN A 79 11.66 34.48 5.77
C GLN A 79 12.13 33.18 6.44
N ARG A 80 13.33 33.18 7.02
CA ARG A 80 13.85 32.03 7.76
C ARG A 80 12.99 31.71 8.97
N ASP A 81 12.64 32.73 9.76
CA ASP A 81 11.86 32.54 10.98
C ASP A 81 10.43 32.06 10.66
N GLU A 82 9.83 32.57 9.58
CA GLU A 82 8.55 32.07 9.08
C GLU A 82 8.64 30.59 8.66
N ALA A 83 9.67 30.22 7.90
CA ALA A 83 9.88 28.84 7.46
C ALA A 83 10.10 27.89 8.64
N LEU A 84 10.83 28.32 9.68
CA LEU A 84 11.00 27.55 10.91
C LEU A 84 9.67 27.36 11.64
N GLY A 85 8.87 28.42 11.76
CA GLY A 85 7.54 28.34 12.37
C GLY A 85 6.60 27.38 11.62
N GLN A 86 6.61 27.39 10.28
CA GLN A 86 5.84 26.45 9.47
C GLN A 86 6.29 25.01 9.68
N ARG A 87 7.60 24.77 9.73
CA ARG A 87 8.17 23.43 9.99
C ARG A 87 7.75 22.89 11.35
N ASP A 88 7.80 23.70 12.39
CA ASP A 88 7.49 23.25 13.74
C ASP A 88 5.99 22.93 13.91
N ARG A 89 5.10 23.67 13.22
CA ARG A 89 3.67 23.31 13.13
C ARG A 89 3.47 21.97 12.42
N ALA A 90 4.12 21.76 11.28
CA ALA A 90 4.02 20.51 10.54
C ALA A 90 4.53 19.31 11.36
N LEU A 91 5.60 19.48 12.13
CA LEU A 91 6.09 18.44 13.05
C LEU A 91 5.10 18.14 14.18
N SER A 92 4.44 19.16 14.73
CA SER A 92 3.41 18.98 15.74
C SER A 92 2.21 18.18 15.20
N ASP A 93 1.75 18.52 13.99
CA ASP A 93 0.63 17.82 13.35
C ASP A 93 1.01 16.38 13.00
N LEU A 94 2.23 16.15 12.51
CA LEU A 94 2.72 14.79 12.22
C LEU A 94 2.80 13.94 13.50
N THR A 95 3.19 14.55 14.63
CA THR A 95 3.22 13.87 15.93
C THR A 95 1.81 13.48 16.38
N LYS A 96 0.83 14.37 16.26
CA LYS A 96 -0.58 14.08 16.58
C LYS A 96 -1.13 12.95 15.71
N HIS A 97 -0.89 13.00 14.40
CA HIS A 97 -1.30 11.93 13.50
C HIS A 97 -0.62 10.60 13.83
N GLY A 98 0.66 10.62 14.22
CA GLY A 98 1.37 9.44 14.70
C GLY A 98 0.69 8.81 15.93
N GLN A 99 0.27 9.62 16.89
CA GLN A 99 -0.49 9.15 18.07
C GLN A 99 -1.83 8.52 17.67
N THR A 100 -2.60 9.17 16.80
CA THR A 100 -3.88 8.63 16.31
C THR A 100 -3.71 7.29 15.58
N ILE A 101 -2.63 7.11 14.80
CA ILE A 101 -2.37 5.84 14.12
C ILE A 101 -2.11 4.72 15.14
N VAL A 102 -1.37 5.00 16.21
CA VAL A 102 -1.12 4.03 17.29
C VAL A 102 -2.41 3.65 18.01
N GLU A 103 -3.27 4.63 18.30
CA GLU A 103 -4.59 4.40 18.91
C GLU A 103 -5.46 3.50 18.01
N LEU A 104 -5.60 3.85 16.72
CA LEU A 104 -6.35 3.05 15.75
C LEU A 104 -5.79 1.63 15.59
N HIS A 105 -4.47 1.47 15.67
CA HIS A 105 -3.84 0.15 15.61
C HIS A 105 -4.21 -0.70 16.83
N ASN A 106 -4.19 -0.11 18.03
CA ASN A 106 -4.60 -0.78 19.25
C ASN A 106 -6.09 -1.16 19.23
N ASP A 107 -6.96 -0.25 18.77
CA ASP A 107 -8.40 -0.51 18.62
C ASP A 107 -8.67 -1.64 17.63
N LYS A 108 -7.94 -1.66 16.50
CA LYS A 108 -8.03 -2.75 15.53
C LYS A 108 -7.65 -4.10 16.17
N LEU A 109 -6.57 -4.15 16.95
CA LEU A 109 -6.17 -5.38 17.64
C LEU A 109 -7.20 -5.82 18.69
N ALA A 110 -7.77 -4.87 19.44
CA ALA A 110 -8.84 -5.15 20.39
C ALA A 110 -10.08 -5.73 19.68
N LEU A 111 -10.49 -5.15 18.55
CA LEU A 111 -11.61 -5.63 17.74
C LEU A 111 -11.33 -7.00 17.11
N LEU A 112 -10.11 -7.25 16.64
CA LEU A 112 -9.76 -8.57 16.12
C LEU A 112 -9.84 -9.64 17.21
N ASN A 113 -9.34 -9.34 18.41
CA ASN A 113 -9.44 -10.25 19.55
C ASN A 113 -10.89 -10.52 19.97
N THR A 114 -11.78 -9.51 19.93
CA THR A 114 -13.20 -9.73 20.24
C THR A 114 -13.91 -10.54 19.16
N VAL A 115 -13.61 -10.29 17.88
CA VAL A 115 -14.13 -11.09 16.77
C VAL A 115 -13.63 -12.53 16.84
N GLU A 116 -12.33 -12.75 17.09
CA GLU A 116 -11.77 -14.10 17.22
C GLU A 116 -12.40 -14.85 18.39
N ARG A 117 -12.61 -14.19 19.53
CA ARG A 117 -13.35 -14.77 20.65
C ARG A 117 -14.80 -15.07 20.27
N ALA A 118 -15.49 -14.18 19.57
CA ALA A 118 -16.86 -14.42 19.13
C ALA A 118 -16.94 -15.60 18.14
N VAL A 119 -16.01 -15.68 17.18
CA VAL A 119 -15.95 -16.78 16.20
C VAL A 119 -15.60 -18.11 16.87
N THR A 120 -14.64 -18.13 17.80
CA THR A 120 -14.30 -19.35 18.56
C THR A 120 -15.42 -19.81 19.47
N HIS A 121 -16.24 -18.90 20.01
CA HIS A 121 -17.43 -19.27 20.80
C HIS A 121 -18.63 -19.64 19.92
N ASN A 122 -18.70 -19.13 18.69
CA ASN A 122 -19.74 -19.42 17.70
C ASN A 122 -19.25 -20.47 16.69
N GLU A 123 -18.79 -21.61 17.21
CA GLU A 123 -18.35 -22.73 16.39
C GLU A 123 -19.54 -23.25 15.56
N ILE A 124 -19.51 -22.97 14.25
CA ILE A 124 -20.47 -23.48 13.27
C ILE A 124 -20.42 -25.00 13.32
N GLN A 125 -21.56 -25.63 13.60
CA GLN A 125 -21.60 -27.08 13.83
C GLN A 125 -21.79 -27.82 12.51
N THR A 126 -21.00 -28.86 12.27
CA THR A 126 -21.31 -29.86 11.25
C THR A 126 -22.45 -30.75 11.75
N LEU A 127 -23.54 -30.80 10.99
CA LEU A 127 -24.73 -31.59 11.29
C LEU A 127 -25.02 -32.58 10.15
N PRO A 128 -25.54 -33.78 10.45
CA PRO A 128 -25.95 -34.74 9.43
C PRO A 128 -26.95 -34.16 8.43
N ARG A 129 -26.92 -34.66 7.19
CA ARG A 129 -27.76 -34.15 6.08
C ARG A 129 -29.25 -34.18 6.43
N GLU A 130 -29.70 -35.24 7.09
CA GLU A 130 -31.09 -35.44 7.50
C GLU A 130 -31.52 -34.40 8.55
N VAL A 131 -30.61 -34.04 9.46
CA VAL A 131 -30.82 -33.01 10.48
C VAL A 131 -30.89 -31.63 9.84
N VAL A 132 -29.99 -31.33 8.90
CA VAL A 132 -30.02 -30.07 8.15
C VAL A 132 -31.28 -29.94 7.31
N GLN A 133 -31.71 -31.01 6.64
CA GLN A 133 -32.96 -31.01 5.87
C GLN A 133 -34.18 -30.75 6.76
N ALA A 134 -34.22 -31.36 7.95
CA ALA A 134 -35.26 -31.09 8.93
C ALA A 134 -35.24 -29.63 9.42
N LEU A 135 -34.06 -29.05 9.69
CA LEU A 135 -33.98 -27.64 10.09
C LEU A 135 -34.39 -26.68 8.96
N GLU A 136 -33.99 -26.98 7.72
CA GLU A 136 -34.35 -26.17 6.55
C GLU A 136 -35.84 -26.29 6.20
N SER A 137 -36.50 -27.41 6.47
CA SER A 137 -37.94 -27.53 6.25
C SER A 137 -38.72 -26.58 7.18
N PHE A 138 -38.39 -26.55 8.48
CA PHE A 138 -38.97 -25.60 9.44
C PHE A 138 -38.73 -24.14 9.02
N LYS A 139 -37.51 -23.82 8.61
CA LYS A 139 -37.17 -22.48 8.13
C LYS A 139 -37.99 -22.06 6.90
N ARG A 140 -38.23 -22.98 5.95
CA ARG A 140 -39.05 -22.72 4.76
C ARG A 140 -40.53 -22.48 5.11
N ASN A 141 -41.02 -23.08 6.18
CA ASN A 141 -42.39 -22.87 6.65
C ASN A 141 -42.57 -21.59 7.47
N GLY A 142 -41.46 -20.91 7.81
CA GLY A 142 -41.47 -19.72 8.66
C GLY A 142 -41.51 -20.02 10.16
N ASP A 143 -41.20 -21.25 10.57
CA ASP A 143 -41.10 -21.61 11.98
C ASP A 143 -39.80 -21.03 12.57
N ASP A 144 -39.93 -20.38 13.73
CA ASP A 144 -38.78 -19.88 14.47
C ASP A 144 -38.16 -20.96 15.37
N LEU A 145 -36.97 -20.67 15.91
CA LEU A 145 -36.23 -21.58 16.76
C LEU A 145 -37.05 -22.01 18.00
N ASP A 146 -37.79 -21.07 18.58
CA ASP A 146 -38.62 -21.33 19.76
C ASP A 146 -39.75 -22.32 19.45
N THR A 147 -40.36 -22.22 18.26
CA THR A 147 -41.39 -23.14 17.78
C THR A 147 -40.82 -24.54 17.57
N VAL A 148 -39.66 -24.66 16.92
CA VAL A 148 -38.98 -25.95 16.72
C VAL A 148 -38.63 -26.60 18.07
N MET A 149 -38.07 -25.82 19.01
CA MET A 149 -37.72 -26.31 20.35
C MET A 149 -38.96 -26.74 21.15
N ARG A 150 -40.05 -25.97 21.06
CA ARG A 150 -41.33 -26.32 21.69
C ARG A 150 -41.86 -27.65 21.16
N TRP A 151 -41.77 -27.88 19.85
CA TRP A 151 -42.17 -29.15 19.28
C TRP A 151 -41.24 -30.31 19.64
N MET A 152 -39.93 -30.08 19.71
CA MET A 152 -38.99 -31.11 20.17
C MET A 152 -39.32 -31.60 21.60
N ILE A 153 -39.82 -30.73 22.48
CA ILE A 153 -40.13 -31.04 23.88
C ILE A 153 -41.57 -31.59 24.05
N SER A 154 -42.51 -31.27 23.14
CA SER A 154 -43.92 -31.63 23.29
C SER A 154 -44.25 -33.06 22.80
N PRO A 155 -44.63 -34.00 23.68
CA PRO A 155 -44.87 -35.39 23.27
C PRO A 155 -46.11 -35.62 22.41
N TYR A 156 -47.01 -34.62 22.24
CA TYR A 156 -48.36 -34.82 21.68
C TYR A 156 -48.82 -33.79 20.62
N GLN A 157 -47.95 -32.91 20.12
CA GLN A 157 -48.36 -31.82 19.22
C GLN A 157 -47.53 -31.76 17.94
N CYS A 158 -47.47 -32.86 17.21
CA CYS A 158 -46.98 -32.81 15.85
C CYS A 158 -48.09 -33.32 14.94
N ASP A 159 -48.61 -32.45 14.08
CA ASP A 159 -49.44 -32.89 12.95
C ASP A 159 -48.64 -33.95 12.18
N ASP A 160 -49.31 -34.95 11.61
CA ASP A 160 -48.64 -36.08 10.95
C ASP A 160 -47.66 -35.64 9.84
N ILE A 161 -47.80 -34.39 9.36
CA ILE A 161 -46.96 -33.75 8.35
C ILE A 161 -45.52 -33.51 8.83
N TRP A 162 -45.28 -33.18 10.11
CA TRP A 162 -43.95 -32.80 10.63
C TRP A 162 -43.33 -33.88 11.52
N ARG A 163 -43.98 -35.04 11.60
CA ARG A 163 -43.64 -36.08 12.56
C ARG A 163 -42.24 -36.65 12.28
N ASP A 164 -41.83 -36.75 11.02
CA ASP A 164 -40.56 -37.34 10.63
C ASP A 164 -39.37 -36.38 10.86
N GLU A 165 -39.53 -35.10 10.54
CA GLU A 165 -38.52 -34.06 10.77
C GLU A 165 -38.28 -33.86 12.27
N ILE A 166 -39.34 -33.76 13.07
CA ILE A 166 -39.22 -33.61 14.53
C ILE A 166 -38.60 -34.85 15.16
N ASN A 167 -38.97 -36.04 14.69
CA ASN A 167 -38.34 -37.27 15.18
C ASN A 167 -36.86 -37.36 14.80
N THR A 168 -36.48 -36.84 13.63
CA THR A 168 -35.08 -36.75 13.19
C THR A 168 -34.27 -35.85 14.12
N LEU A 169 -34.79 -34.64 14.41
CA LEU A 169 -34.15 -33.72 15.37
C LEU A 169 -34.08 -34.32 16.78
N ARG A 170 -35.16 -34.94 17.26
CA ARG A 170 -35.20 -35.60 18.58
C ARG A 170 -34.18 -36.71 18.68
N ARG A 171 -34.12 -37.60 17.69
CA ARG A 171 -33.18 -38.73 17.67
C ARG A 171 -31.74 -38.24 17.71
N PHE A 172 -31.41 -37.23 16.90
CA PHE A 172 -30.09 -36.62 16.93
C PHE A 172 -29.79 -35.92 18.27
N SER A 173 -30.78 -35.25 18.86
CA SER A 173 -30.62 -34.49 20.11
C SER A 173 -30.33 -35.34 21.34
N ILE A 174 -30.70 -36.63 21.34
CA ILE A 174 -30.45 -37.55 22.48
C ILE A 174 -28.94 -37.65 22.77
N GLU A 175 -28.12 -37.73 21.72
CA GLU A 175 -26.67 -37.89 21.85
C GLU A 175 -25.91 -36.60 21.50
N ASN A 176 -26.50 -35.73 20.68
CA ASN A 176 -25.86 -34.54 20.12
C ASN A 176 -26.63 -33.24 20.40
N GLY A 177 -27.46 -33.21 21.45
CA GLY A 177 -28.33 -32.06 21.76
C GLY A 177 -27.60 -30.71 21.84
N ARG A 178 -26.40 -30.68 22.42
CA ARG A 178 -25.57 -29.47 22.47
C ARG A 178 -25.11 -29.01 21.07
N LYS A 179 -24.73 -29.95 20.19
CA LYS A 179 -24.35 -29.62 18.81
C LYS A 179 -25.55 -29.12 18.02
N LEU A 180 -26.72 -29.73 18.20
CA LEU A 180 -27.95 -29.28 17.55
C LEU A 180 -28.31 -27.85 17.98
N ILE A 181 -28.31 -27.55 19.28
CA ILE A 181 -28.60 -26.20 19.80
C ILE A 181 -27.57 -25.19 19.30
N ASN A 182 -26.27 -25.51 19.37
CA ASN A 182 -25.23 -24.64 18.83
C ASN A 182 -25.38 -24.41 17.33
N GLY A 183 -25.74 -25.45 16.56
CA GLY A 183 -25.98 -25.32 15.12
C GLY A 183 -27.18 -24.43 14.82
N MET A 184 -28.24 -24.53 15.60
CA MET A 184 -29.42 -23.68 15.44
C MET A 184 -29.18 -22.21 15.81
N ILE A 185 -28.35 -21.93 16.82
CA ILE A 185 -28.06 -20.56 17.29
C ILE A 185 -26.95 -19.90 16.46
N ASN A 186 -25.85 -20.63 16.19
CA ASN A 186 -24.63 -20.10 15.60
C ASN A 186 -24.48 -20.44 14.10
N GLY A 187 -25.38 -21.26 13.55
CA GLY A 187 -25.33 -21.76 12.18
C GLY A 187 -24.72 -23.15 12.07
N TYR A 188 -25.02 -23.83 10.97
CA TYR A 188 -24.60 -25.20 10.71
C TYR A 188 -24.09 -25.41 9.28
N VAL A 189 -23.30 -26.45 9.08
CA VAL A 189 -22.85 -26.95 7.77
C VAL A 189 -23.27 -28.42 7.66
N VAL A 190 -23.66 -28.86 6.45
CA VAL A 190 -23.99 -30.26 6.18
C VAL A 190 -22.72 -31.10 6.31
N GLU A 191 -22.77 -32.16 7.12
CA GLU A 191 -21.70 -33.16 7.15
C GLU A 191 -21.44 -33.65 5.73
N PRO A 192 -20.19 -33.57 5.23
CA PRO A 192 -19.88 -34.07 3.91
C PRO A 192 -20.16 -35.57 3.91
N GLN A 193 -21.21 -36.00 3.20
CA GLN A 193 -21.30 -37.38 2.78
C GLN A 193 -20.05 -37.62 1.94
N LEU A 194 -19.29 -38.65 2.30
CA LEU A 194 -18.28 -39.24 1.42
C LEU A 194 -19.01 -39.87 0.22
N GLU A 195 -19.71 -39.06 -0.57
CA GLU A 195 -20.07 -39.40 -1.93
C GLU A 195 -18.74 -39.47 -2.69
N ASP A 196 -18.58 -40.56 -3.42
CA ASP A 196 -17.36 -40.98 -4.10
C ASP A 196 -16.60 -39.77 -4.67
N PRO A 197 -15.40 -39.46 -4.16
CA PRO A 197 -14.67 -38.27 -4.58
C PRO A 197 -14.31 -38.25 -6.08
N SER A 198 -14.51 -39.38 -6.77
CA SER A 198 -14.49 -39.47 -8.23
C SER A 198 -15.54 -38.56 -8.89
N GLY A 199 -16.73 -38.41 -8.28
CA GLY A 199 -17.84 -37.63 -8.83
C GLY A 199 -17.60 -36.12 -8.79
N ILE A 200 -16.86 -35.60 -7.82
CA ILE A 200 -16.55 -34.15 -7.73
C ILE A 200 -15.73 -33.70 -8.95
N ALA A 201 -14.79 -34.52 -9.40
CA ALA A 201 -13.99 -34.26 -10.58
C ALA A 201 -14.85 -34.24 -11.87
N GLU A 202 -15.83 -35.12 -11.96
CA GLU A 202 -16.79 -35.19 -13.08
C GLU A 202 -17.78 -34.02 -13.07
N THR A 203 -18.31 -33.63 -11.90
CA THR A 203 -19.21 -32.48 -11.75
C THR A 203 -18.51 -31.17 -12.10
N VAL A 204 -17.24 -31.00 -11.73
CA VAL A 204 -16.44 -29.83 -12.12
C VAL A 204 -16.22 -29.80 -13.63
N LEU A 205 -15.98 -30.95 -14.27
CA LEU A 205 -15.85 -31.10 -15.73
C LEU A 205 -17.15 -30.73 -16.47
N GLU A 206 -18.29 -31.23 -16.01
CA GLU A 206 -19.60 -30.93 -16.59
C GLU A 206 -19.95 -29.44 -16.48
N TRP A 207 -19.83 -28.86 -15.27
CA TRP A 207 -20.08 -27.43 -15.05
C TRP A 207 -19.21 -26.55 -15.96
N TRP A 208 -17.96 -26.94 -16.20
CA TRP A 208 -17.05 -26.18 -17.05
C TRP A 208 -17.40 -26.27 -18.53
N LYS A 209 -17.80 -27.46 -19.01
CA LYS A 209 -18.27 -27.66 -20.40
C LYS A 209 -19.53 -26.85 -20.69
N GLU A 210 -20.36 -26.62 -19.69
CA GLU A 210 -21.57 -25.79 -19.80
C GLU A 210 -21.28 -24.28 -19.89
N HIS A 211 -20.10 -23.82 -19.44
CA HIS A 211 -19.80 -22.39 -19.28
C HIS A 211 -18.83 -21.80 -20.32
N ASP A 212 -18.54 -22.51 -21.42
CA ASP A 212 -17.79 -22.05 -22.61
C ASP A 212 -16.51 -21.26 -22.26
N ILE A 213 -15.71 -21.79 -21.34
CA ILE A 213 -14.48 -21.16 -20.88
C ILE A 213 -13.35 -21.47 -21.88
N ASP A 214 -12.76 -20.40 -22.44
CA ASP A 214 -11.69 -20.37 -23.45
C ASP A 214 -10.35 -20.98 -22.95
N ALA A 215 -10.35 -22.25 -22.56
CA ALA A 215 -9.14 -23.01 -22.29
C ALA A 215 -9.09 -24.28 -23.11
N LYS A 216 -7.88 -24.72 -23.41
CA LYS A 216 -7.67 -25.96 -24.16
C LYS A 216 -8.14 -27.14 -23.31
N GLU A 217 -8.92 -28.04 -23.91
CA GLU A 217 -9.44 -29.28 -23.28
C GLU A 217 -8.34 -30.08 -22.56
N SER A 218 -7.11 -30.06 -23.09
CA SER A 218 -5.93 -30.69 -22.48
C SER A 218 -5.49 -30.10 -21.12
N ASP A 219 -5.81 -28.84 -20.84
CA ASP A 219 -5.50 -28.19 -19.56
C ASP A 219 -6.55 -28.52 -18.50
N LEU A 220 -7.79 -28.81 -18.94
CA LEU A 220 -8.88 -29.27 -18.09
C LEU A 220 -8.66 -30.70 -17.61
N GLU A 221 -8.28 -31.61 -18.51
CA GLU A 221 -7.94 -33.00 -18.16
C GLU A 221 -6.80 -33.06 -17.12
N LYS A 222 -5.78 -32.21 -17.26
CA LYS A 222 -4.69 -32.10 -16.27
C LYS A 222 -5.15 -31.55 -14.92
N LEU A 223 -6.10 -30.62 -14.91
CA LEU A 223 -6.67 -30.08 -13.68
C LEU A 223 -7.46 -31.17 -12.93
N VAL A 224 -8.25 -31.93 -13.69
CA VAL A 224 -9.07 -33.05 -13.20
C VAL A 224 -8.17 -34.16 -12.64
N ASP A 225 -7.11 -34.54 -13.35
CA ASP A 225 -6.15 -35.53 -12.87
C ASP A 225 -5.41 -35.05 -11.62
N ARG A 226 -5.06 -33.76 -11.53
CA ARG A 226 -4.49 -33.18 -10.30
C ARG A 226 -5.47 -33.17 -9.13
N LEU A 227 -6.75 -32.90 -9.39
CA LEU A 227 -7.79 -32.94 -8.37
C LEU A 227 -7.98 -34.39 -7.88
N ARG A 228 -8.09 -35.36 -8.80
CA ARG A 228 -8.15 -36.80 -8.46
C ARG A 228 -6.95 -37.23 -7.62
N GLY A 229 -5.74 -36.83 -8.01
CA GLY A 229 -4.52 -37.12 -7.25
C GLY A 229 -4.52 -36.54 -5.83
N ARG A 230 -4.90 -35.25 -5.69
CA ARG A 230 -4.97 -34.59 -4.37
C ARG A 230 -6.03 -35.18 -3.46
N ILE A 231 -7.14 -35.64 -4.02
CA ILE A 231 -8.19 -36.28 -3.25
C ILE A 231 -7.74 -37.67 -2.79
N ALA A 232 -7.07 -38.45 -3.64
CA ALA A 232 -6.49 -39.73 -3.27
C ALA A 232 -5.44 -39.60 -2.15
N GLU A 233 -4.54 -38.60 -2.24
CA GLU A 233 -3.53 -38.33 -1.21
C GLU A 233 -4.16 -37.98 0.16
N ARG A 234 -5.23 -37.18 0.17
CA ARG A 234 -5.97 -36.87 1.41
C ARG A 234 -6.66 -38.10 1.99
N HIS A 235 -7.14 -39.02 1.16
CA HIS A 235 -7.74 -40.28 1.63
C HIS A 235 -6.74 -41.22 2.28
N THR A 236 -5.50 -41.29 1.78
CA THR A 236 -4.44 -42.11 2.38
C THR A 236 -3.86 -41.55 3.68
N THR A 237 -4.08 -40.26 3.97
CA THR A 237 -3.52 -39.60 5.17
C THR A 237 -4.46 -39.70 6.39
N VAL A 238 -5.65 -40.30 6.24
CA VAL A 238 -6.68 -40.40 7.29
C VAL A 238 -6.86 -41.85 7.80
N GLN A 239 -5.94 -42.77 7.47
CA GLN A 239 -5.79 -44.07 8.14
C GLN A 239 -4.59 -44.05 9.08
#